data_AF-A0A7V2TYF7-F1
#
_entry.id   AF-A0A7V2TYF7-F1
#
_cell.length_a   1.000
_cell.length_b   1.000
_cell.length_c   1.000
_cell.angle_alpha   90.00
_cell.angle_beta   90.00
_cell.angle_gamma   90.00
#
_symmetry.space_group_name_H-M   'P 1'
#
loop_
_entity.id
_entity.type
_entity.pdbx_description
1 polymer ?
#
loop_
_entity_poly.entity_id
_entity_poly.type
_entity_poly.pdbx_seq_one_letter_code
_entity_poly.pdbx_strand_id
1 'polypeptide(L)'
;MQNFPEMEKNPRKFLRVLSRIPERVLLIILIGTLLDMLLSVFTRYVTGKAIYWAEEVGTFGLAWMTMIGTGIGVKRGVHFAMPTFISHLPSGVRYVVALLN
;
A
#
# COMPACT_ATOMS: atom_id res chain seq x y z
N MET A 1 -13.18 -9.47 -43.58
CA MET A 1 -12.04 -9.61 -42.65
C MET A 1 -11.90 -8.26 -41.97
N GLN A 2 -12.15 -8.00 -40.69
CA GLN A 2 -12.33 -8.81 -39.49
C GLN A 2 -13.15 -7.91 -38.54
N ASN A 3 -14.27 -8.40 -38.01
CA ASN A 3 -15.08 -7.66 -37.04
C ASN A 3 -14.24 -7.43 -35.79
N PHE A 4 -13.86 -6.17 -35.51
CA PHE A 4 -13.28 -5.79 -34.24
C PHE A 4 -14.42 -5.72 -33.22
N PRO A 5 -14.47 -6.60 -32.21
CA PRO A 5 -15.49 -6.52 -31.19
C PRO A 5 -15.27 -5.23 -30.40
N GLU A 6 -16.19 -4.28 -30.54
CA GLU A 6 -16.23 -3.11 -29.67
C GLU A 6 -16.49 -3.59 -28.25
N MET A 7 -15.41 -3.74 -27.50
CA MET A 7 -15.45 -3.97 -26.06
C MET A 7 -15.93 -2.68 -25.42
N GLU A 8 -17.25 -2.49 -25.33
CA GLU A 8 -17.91 -1.47 -24.51
C GLU A 8 -17.67 -1.78 -23.02
N LYS A 9 -16.41 -1.72 -22.60
CA LYS A 9 -16.01 -1.85 -21.20
C LYS A 9 -16.38 -0.56 -20.53
N ASN A 10 -17.51 -0.57 -19.80
CA ASN A 10 -17.90 0.48 -18.87
C ASN A 10 -16.67 0.92 -18.03
N PRO A 11 -16.07 2.09 -18.32
CA PRO A 11 -14.74 2.45 -17.81
C PRO A 11 -14.77 2.54 -16.28
N ARG A 12 -15.92 2.89 -15.70
CA ARG A 12 -16.11 3.04 -14.25
C ARG A 12 -16.08 1.71 -13.48
N LYS A 13 -16.37 0.57 -14.11
CA LYS A 13 -16.25 -0.76 -13.48
C LYS A 13 -14.82 -1.28 -13.58
N PHE A 14 -14.20 -1.14 -14.75
CA PHE A 14 -12.81 -1.56 -14.99
C PHE A 14 -11.82 -0.83 -14.06
N LEU A 15 -11.96 0.50 -13.95
CA LEU A 15 -11.12 1.33 -13.06
C LEU A 15 -11.30 0.96 -11.57
N ARG A 16 -12.51 0.52 -11.18
CA ARG A 16 -12.77 0.05 -9.80
C ARG A 16 -12.10 -1.26 -9.49
N VAL A 17 -12.13 -2.23 -10.41
CA VAL A 17 -11.43 -3.52 -10.22
C VAL A 17 -9.92 -3.29 -10.18
N LEU A 18 -9.39 -2.49 -11.11
CA LEU A 18 -7.97 -2.14 -11.17
C LEU A 18 -7.50 -1.45 -9.88
N SER A 19 -8.36 -0.64 -9.25
CA SER A 19 -8.05 0.01 -7.98
C SER A 19 -7.86 -0.93 -6.79
N ARG A 20 -8.42 -2.15 -6.83
CA ARG A 20 -8.32 -3.12 -5.74
C ARG A 20 -7.12 -4.07 -5.88
N ILE A 21 -6.53 -4.15 -7.07
CA ILE A 21 -5.34 -4.97 -7.33
C ILE A 21 -4.15 -4.57 -6.45
N PRO A 22 -3.72 -3.29 -6.40
CA PRO A 22 -2.54 -2.92 -5.62
C PRO A 22 -2.73 -3.18 -4.11
N GLU A 23 -3.94 -3.02 -3.58
CA GLU A 23 -4.25 -3.32 -2.18
C GLU A 23 -4.12 -4.82 -1.88
N ARG A 24 -4.60 -5.70 -2.78
CA ARG A 24 -4.46 -7.15 -2.63
C ARG A 24 -3.01 -7.60 -2.75
N VAL A 25 -2.27 -7.04 -3.70
CA VAL A 25 -0.83 -7.33 -3.88
C VAL A 25 -0.05 -6.92 -2.62
N LEU A 26 -0.33 -5.73 -2.08
CA LEU A 26 0.31 -5.26 -0.84
C LEU A 26 0.05 -6.24 0.32
N LEU A 27 -1.19 -6.72 0.49
CA LEU A 27 -1.53 -7.69 1.54
C LEU A 27 -0.83 -9.03 1.35
N ILE A 28 -0.71 -9.53 0.12
CA ILE A 28 0.00 -10.78 -0.17
C ILE A 28 1.48 -10.65 0.19
N ILE A 29 2.13 -9.53 -0.18
CA ILE A 29 3.54 -9.29 0.15
C ILE A 29 3.74 -9.15 1.66
N LEU A 30 2.83 -8.47 2.36
CA LEU A 30 2.87 -8.33 3.81
C LEU A 30 2.77 -9.68 4.51
N ILE A 31 1.78 -10.51 4.14
CA ILE A 31 1.63 -11.83 4.74
C ILE A 31 2.84 -12.71 4.41
N GLY A 32 3.32 -12.67 3.15
CA GLY A 32 4.49 -13.43 2.73
C GLY A 32 5.75 -13.09 3.52
N THR A 33 6.04 -11.80 3.69
CA THR A 33 7.19 -11.33 4.49
C THR A 33 7.06 -11.66 5.97
N LEU A 34 5.85 -11.56 6.55
CA LEU A 34 5.62 -11.95 7.94
C LEU A 34 5.84 -13.46 8.16
N LEU A 35 5.31 -14.30 7.26
CA LEU A 35 5.49 -15.75 7.34
C LEU A 35 6.96 -16.14 7.15
N ASP A 36 7.67 -15.50 6.24
CA ASP A 36 9.10 -15.69 6.02
C ASP A 36 9.91 -15.32 7.28
N MET A 37 9.63 -14.17 7.90
CA MET A 37 10.27 -13.79 9.17
C MET A 37 9.99 -14.79 10.29
N LEU A 38 8.75 -15.27 10.42
CA LEU A 38 8.40 -16.29 11.41
C LEU A 38 9.14 -17.61 11.15
N LEU A 39 9.24 -18.02 9.88
CA LEU A 39 9.96 -19.22 9.49
C LEU A 39 11.47 -19.09 9.76
N SER A 40 12.05 -17.93 9.49
CA SER A 40 13.45 -17.62 9.79
C SER A 40 13.74 -17.71 11.29
N VAL A 41 12.86 -17.15 12.12
CA VAL A 41 12.95 -17.23 13.58
C VAL A 41 12.83 -18.69 14.05
N PHE A 42 11.84 -19.43 13.55
CA PHE A 42 11.66 -20.85 13.88
C PHE A 42 12.90 -21.67 13.52
N THR A 43 13.42 -21.51 12.30
CA THR A 43 14.57 -22.28 11.81
C THR A 43 15.84 -21.93 12.59
N ARG A 44 16.01 -20.65 12.95
CA ARG A 44 17.13 -20.21 13.79
C ARG A 44 17.13 -20.88 15.16
N TYR A 45 15.96 -21.06 15.79
CA TYR A 45 15.89 -21.67 17.11
C TYR A 45 15.86 -23.21 17.07
N VAL A 46 15.29 -23.82 16.02
CA VAL A 46 15.17 -25.28 15.92
C VAL A 46 16.42 -25.91 15.27
N THR A 47 16.91 -25.33 14.18
CA THR A 47 18.03 -25.86 13.39
C THR A 47 19.35 -25.18 13.74
N GLY A 48 19.32 -24.08 14.51
CA GLY A 48 20.51 -23.31 14.87
C GLY A 48 21.10 -22.47 13.73
N LYS A 49 20.47 -22.48 12.54
CA LYS A 49 20.90 -21.76 11.35
C LYS A 49 19.76 -20.90 10.84
N ALA A 50 20.04 -19.64 10.52
CA ALA A 50 19.07 -18.78 9.85
C ALA A 50 18.93 -19.18 8.37
N ILE A 51 17.72 -18.99 7.84
CA ILE A 51 17.46 -19.17 6.41
C ILE A 51 18.15 -18.04 5.64
N TYR A 52 19.03 -18.40 4.69
CA TYR A 52 19.83 -17.42 3.95
C TYR A 52 18.97 -16.44 3.13
N TRP A 53 17.84 -16.88 2.58
CA TRP A 53 16.99 -16.07 1.73
C TRP A 53 15.99 -15.19 2.50
N ALA A 54 15.84 -15.40 3.81
CA ALA A 54 14.87 -14.64 4.60
C ALA A 54 15.24 -13.14 4.71
N GLU A 55 16.54 -12.84 4.74
CA GLU A 55 17.01 -11.46 4.73
C GLU A 55 16.71 -10.76 3.40
N GLU A 56 16.92 -11.48 2.29
CA GLU A 56 16.64 -10.99 0.94
C GLU A 56 15.13 -10.76 0.77
N VAL A 57 14.29 -11.74 1.11
CA VAL A 57 12.83 -11.63 0.97
C VAL A 57 12.25 -10.56 1.89
N GLY A 58 12.74 -10.44 3.13
CA GLY A 58 12.37 -9.34 4.02
C GLY A 58 12.69 -7.97 3.42
N THR A 59 13.90 -7.79 2.90
CA THR A 59 14.36 -6.51 2.33
C THR A 59 13.60 -6.14 1.05
N PHE A 60 13.50 -7.08 0.11
CA PHE A 60 12.76 -6.85 -1.13
C PHE A 60 11.28 -6.65 -0.86
N GLY A 61 10.68 -7.45 0.03
CA GLY A 61 9.28 -7.31 0.39
C GLY A 61 8.97 -5.96 1.03
N LEU A 62 9.82 -5.47 1.93
CA LEU A 62 9.70 -4.11 2.49
C LEU A 62 9.82 -3.02 1.42
N ALA A 63 10.78 -3.14 0.49
CA ALA A 63 10.94 -2.20 -0.61
C ALA A 63 9.68 -2.14 -1.50
N TRP A 64 9.16 -3.30 -1.91
CA TRP A 64 7.93 -3.39 -2.69
C TRP A 64 6.71 -2.87 -1.94
N MET A 65 6.57 -3.19 -0.65
CA MET A 65 5.49 -2.66 0.19
C MET A 65 5.55 -1.14 0.31
N THR A 66 6.75 -0.57 0.42
CA THR A 66 6.93 0.89 0.50
C THR A 66 6.52 1.56 -0.80
N MET A 67 6.94 1.04 -1.95
CA MET A 67 6.58 1.59 -3.26
C MET A 67 5.06 1.52 -3.50
N ILE A 68 4.46 0.35 -3.31
CA ILE A 68 3.02 0.13 -3.55
C ILE A 68 2.18 0.87 -2.50
N GLY A 69 2.59 0.80 -1.23
CA GLY A 69 1.94 1.44 -0.10
C GLY A 69 1.91 2.97 -0.27
N THR A 70 3.00 3.57 -0.72
CA THR A 70 3.06 5.01 -1.01
C THR A 70 2.08 5.38 -2.14
N GLY A 71 2.05 4.62 -3.23
CA GLY A 71 1.09 4.85 -4.32
C GLY A 71 -0.38 4.79 -3.86
N ILE A 72 -0.72 3.84 -2.99
CA ILE A 72 -2.06 3.73 -2.38
C ILE A 72 -2.31 4.88 -1.40
N GLY A 73 -1.33 5.24 -0.57
CA GLY A 73 -1.41 6.29 0.44
C GLY A 73 -1.64 7.67 -0.17
N VAL A 74 -0.96 7.99 -1.27
CA VAL A 74 -1.17 9.21 -2.06
C VAL A 74 -2.59 9.25 -2.62
N LYS A 75 -3.08 8.15 -3.21
CA LYS A 75 -4.44 8.07 -3.76
C LYS A 75 -5.52 8.28 -2.68
N ARG A 76 -5.28 7.83 -1.46
CA ARG A 76 -6.19 7.98 -0.32
C ARG A 76 -6.01 9.32 0.42
N GLY A 77 -5.06 10.17 0.00
CA GLY A 77 -4.77 11.45 0.64
C GLY A 77 -4.14 11.33 2.04
N VAL A 78 -3.66 10.15 2.44
CA VAL A 78 -3.24 9.87 3.82
C VAL A 78 -1.93 10.57 4.18
N HIS A 79 -1.08 10.86 3.19
CA HIS A 79 0.16 11.63 3.43
C HIS A 79 -0.07 13.12 3.71
N PHE A 80 -1.25 13.67 3.39
CA PHE A 80 -1.60 15.10 3.56
C PHE A 80 -2.92 15.34 4.27
N ALA A 81 -3.53 14.31 4.84
CA ALA A 81 -4.73 14.47 5.65
C ALA A 81 -4.31 14.72 7.10
N MET A 82 -4.07 16.00 7.43
CA MET A 82 -4.20 16.55 8.78
C MET A 82 -5.59 17.19 9.04
N PRO A 83 -6.75 16.70 8.52
CA PRO A 83 -8.03 17.33 8.82
C PRO A 83 -8.35 17.24 10.32
N THR A 84 -7.79 16.24 11.01
CA THR A 84 -7.96 16.07 12.46
C THR A 84 -7.28 17.20 13.24
N PHE A 85 -6.10 17.65 12.83
CA PHE A 85 -5.40 18.76 13.51
C PHE A 85 -6.13 20.09 13.27
N ILE A 86 -6.61 20.33 12.04
CA ILE A 86 -7.41 21.52 11.69
C ILE A 86 -8.77 21.52 12.41
N SER A 87 -9.39 20.36 12.65
CA SER A 87 -10.67 20.28 13.38
C SER A 87 -10.56 20.56 14.88
N HIS A 88 -9.36 20.46 15.47
CA HIS A 88 -9.12 20.82 16.87
C HIS A 88 -8.60 22.27 17.04
N LEU A 89 -8.36 23.00 15.95
CA LEU A 89 -7.89 24.39 15.99
C LEU A 89 -9.08 25.35 16.22
N PRO A 90 -8.94 26.35 17.11
CA PRO A 90 -9.96 27.37 17.33
C PRO A 90 -10.22 28.17 16.04
N SER A 91 -11.47 28.60 15.87
CA SER A 91 -12.05 29.15 14.63
C SER A 91 -11.25 30.28 13.98
N GLY A 92 -10.52 31.09 14.76
CA GLY A 92 -9.68 32.18 14.24
C GLY A 92 -8.46 31.73 13.44
N VAL A 93 -7.81 30.62 13.82
CA VAL A 93 -6.60 30.12 13.12
C VAL A 93 -6.98 29.41 11.83
N ARG A 94 -8.16 28.75 11.80
CA ARG A 94 -8.69 28.09 10.61
C ARG A 94 -8.91 29.07 9.44
N TYR A 95 -9.27 30.32 9.74
CA TYR A 95 -9.53 31.34 8.72
C TYR A 95 -8.23 31.84 8.06
N VAL A 96 -7.16 32.01 8.84
CA VAL A 96 -5.84 32.43 8.34
C VAL A 96 -5.23 31.34 7.46
N VAL A 97 -5.34 30.07 7.87
CA VAL A 97 -4.85 28.93 7.08
C VAL A 97 -5.63 28.77 5.78
N ALA A 98 -6.95 28.99 5.80
CA ALA A 98 -7.79 28.93 4.60
C ALA A 98 -7.52 30.08 3.60
N LEU A 99 -7.01 31.22 4.08
CA LEU A 99 -6.64 32.35 3.21
C LEU A 99 -5.26 32.17 2.56
N LEU A 100 -4.44 31.26 3.08
CA LEU A 100 -3.06 30.98 2.66
C LEU A 100 -2.95 29.83 1.65
N ASN A 101 -4.06 29.20 1.28
CA ASN A 101 -4.17 28.13 0.28
C ASN A 101 -4.99 28.59 -0.92
#